data_AF-A0A522YN82-F1
#
_entry.id   AF-A0A522YN82-F1
#
_cell.length_a   1.000
_cell.length_b   1.000
_cell.length_c   1.000
_cell.angle_alpha   90.00
_cell.angle_beta   90.00
_cell.angle_gamma   90.00
#
_symmetry.space_group_name_H-M   'P 1'
#
loop_
_entity.id
_entity.type
_entity.pdbx_description
1 polymer ?
#
loop_
_entity_poly.entity_id
_entity_poly.type
_entity_poly.pdbx_seq_one_letter_code
_entity_poly.pdbx_strand_id
1 'polypeptide(L)'
;YLQEHRDWIDKVCAELKITPIIPLWDKDTSELISEFIKKGFKAIIVSTRSDMLGSEWLGREIDTEFAREIKSKGNIDLCGERGEFHTFVYDGPFFKNPLQFSLGNKALKGNRWYLEVFS
;
A
#
# COMPACT_ATOMS: atom_id res chain seq x y z
N TYR A 1 1.98 -0.96 -13.64
CA TYR A 1 2.96 -2.02 -13.32
C TYR A 1 4.21 -1.89 -14.16
N LEU A 2 5.38 -2.23 -13.62
CA LEU A 2 6.63 -2.31 -14.39
C LEU A 2 6.75 -3.74 -14.95
N GLN A 3 6.61 -3.90 -16.27
CA GLN A 3 6.80 -5.21 -16.92
C GLN A 3 8.16 -5.83 -16.56
N GLU A 4 9.19 -5.00 -16.40
CA GLU A 4 10.54 -5.42 -15.98
C GLU A 4 10.55 -6.17 -14.64
N HIS A 5 9.69 -5.81 -13.68
CA HIS A 5 9.55 -6.52 -12.41
C HIS A 5 9.00 -7.94 -12.62
N ARG A 6 8.02 -8.08 -13.52
CA ARG A 6 7.44 -9.38 -13.87
C ARG A 6 8.47 -10.25 -14.56
N ASP A 7 9.17 -9.71 -15.55
CA ASP A 7 10.19 -10.43 -16.31
C ASP A 7 11.31 -10.92 -15.39
N TRP A 8 11.71 -10.08 -14.42
CA TRP A 8 12.68 -10.47 -13.41
C TRP A 8 12.17 -11.60 -12.49
N ILE A 9 10.93 -11.52 -12.00
CA ILE A 9 10.31 -12.59 -11.20
C ILE A 9 10.25 -13.90 -11.99
N ASP A 10 9.76 -13.86 -13.23
CA ASP A 10 9.61 -15.05 -14.07
C ASP A 10 10.97 -15.69 -14.35
N LYS A 11 12.02 -14.89 -14.60
CA LYS A 11 13.40 -15.38 -14.78
C LYS A 11 13.92 -16.10 -13.53
N VAL A 12 13.85 -15.47 -12.37
CA VAL A 12 14.37 -16.03 -11.10
C VAL A 12 13.61 -17.30 -10.73
N CYS A 13 12.29 -17.31 -10.88
CA CYS A 13 11.47 -18.48 -10.62
C CYS A 13 11.79 -19.64 -11.57
N ALA A 14 12.01 -19.35 -12.87
CA ALA A 14 12.37 -20.36 -13.86
C ALA A 14 13.71 -21.05 -13.53
N GLU A 15 14.72 -20.29 -13.09
CA GLU A 15 16.02 -20.84 -12.67
C GLU A 15 15.90 -21.85 -11.51
N LEU A 16 14.89 -21.66 -10.65
CA LEU A 16 14.61 -22.51 -9.49
C LEU A 16 13.51 -23.56 -9.76
N LYS A 17 12.96 -23.65 -10.97
CA LYS A 17 11.81 -24.50 -11.33
C LYS A 17 10.57 -24.23 -10.45
N ILE A 18 10.38 -22.98 -10.06
CA ILE A 18 9.21 -22.50 -9.31
C ILE A 18 8.24 -21.83 -10.28
N THR A 19 6.94 -22.06 -10.10
CA THR A 19 5.89 -21.34 -10.85
C THR A 19 5.45 -20.11 -10.06
N PRO A 20 5.66 -18.88 -10.56
CA PRO A 20 5.18 -17.67 -9.89
C PRO A 20 3.66 -17.54 -10.03
N ILE A 21 2.98 -17.28 -8.91
CA ILE A 21 1.54 -16.95 -8.88
C ILE A 21 1.42 -15.48 -8.50
N ILE A 22 0.94 -14.66 -9.44
CA ILE A 22 0.86 -13.19 -9.27
C ILE A 22 -0.61 -12.75 -9.42
N PRO A 23 -1.45 -12.96 -8.39
CA PRO A 23 -2.91 -12.88 -8.51
C PRO A 23 -3.45 -11.45 -8.71
N LEU A 24 -2.62 -10.43 -8.46
CA LEU A 24 -2.99 -9.02 -8.58
C LEU A 24 -2.44 -8.36 -9.86
N TRP A 25 -1.65 -9.08 -10.66
CA TRP A 25 -1.02 -8.52 -11.84
C TRP A 25 -2.04 -7.94 -12.83
N ASP A 26 -1.80 -6.71 -13.27
CA ASP A 26 -2.64 -5.98 -14.24
C ASP A 26 -4.11 -5.79 -13.84
N LYS A 27 -4.42 -5.92 -12.55
CA LYS A 27 -5.76 -5.61 -12.02
C LYS A 27 -5.97 -4.12 -11.82
N ASP A 28 -7.20 -3.69 -12.00
CA ASP A 28 -7.63 -2.31 -11.76
C ASP A 28 -7.52 -1.94 -10.28
N THR A 29 -6.78 -0.86 -9.97
CA THR A 29 -6.52 -0.44 -8.60
C THR A 29 -7.77 0.07 -7.87
N SER A 30 -8.77 0.59 -8.59
CA SER A 30 -10.05 0.98 -8.02
C SER A 30 -10.87 -0.23 -7.59
N GLU A 31 -10.80 -1.34 -8.34
CA GLU A 31 -11.41 -2.60 -7.93
C GLU A 31 -10.67 -3.20 -6.73
N LEU A 32 -9.33 -3.22 -6.77
CA LEU A 32 -8.49 -3.77 -5.71
C LEU A 32 -8.70 -3.07 -4.36
N ILE A 33 -8.69 -1.73 -4.34
CA ILE A 33 -8.90 -0.97 -3.10
C ILE A 33 -10.32 -1.21 -2.55
N SER A 34 -11.31 -1.31 -3.42
CA SER A 34 -12.69 -1.61 -3.04
C SER A 34 -12.82 -3.02 -2.46
N GLU A 35 -12.14 -3.99 -3.06
CA GLU A 35 -12.09 -5.38 -2.57
C GLU A 35 -11.39 -5.45 -1.21
N PHE A 36 -10.26 -4.77 -1.04
CA PHE A 36 -9.51 -4.68 0.22
C PHE A 36 -10.41 -4.19 1.37
N ILE A 37 -11.10 -3.07 1.16
CA ILE A 37 -12.02 -2.47 2.14
C ILE A 37 -13.19 -3.43 2.41
N LYS A 38 -13.83 -3.97 1.36
CA LYS A 38 -14.98 -4.86 1.49
C LYS A 38 -14.64 -6.15 2.23
N LYS A 39 -13.43 -6.67 2.05
CA LYS A 39 -12.93 -7.85 2.77
C LYS A 39 -12.60 -7.55 4.23
N GLY A 40 -12.57 -6.30 4.65
CA GLY A 40 -12.34 -5.90 6.04
C GLY A 40 -10.87 -5.88 6.43
N PHE A 41 -9.95 -5.78 5.46
CA PHE A 41 -8.56 -5.48 5.79
C PHE A 41 -8.45 -4.07 6.37
N LYS A 42 -7.53 -3.89 7.33
CA LYS A 42 -7.24 -2.60 7.92
C LYS A 42 -5.76 -2.28 7.76
N ALA A 43 -5.51 -1.11 7.20
CA ALA A 43 -4.16 -0.60 7.03
C ALA A 43 -4.13 0.90 7.24
N ILE A 44 -2.98 1.39 7.67
CA ILE A 44 -2.69 2.81 7.78
C ILE A 44 -1.60 3.24 6.80
N ILE A 45 -1.61 4.50 6.39
CA ILE A 45 -0.52 5.11 5.64
C ILE A 45 0.67 5.36 6.57
N VAL A 46 1.84 4.81 6.24
CA VAL A 46 3.07 4.95 7.03
C VAL A 46 4.19 5.69 6.31
N SER A 47 4.06 5.89 5.00
CA SER A 47 4.95 6.77 4.26
C SER A 47 4.24 7.40 3.10
N THR A 48 4.59 8.64 2.77
CA THR A 48 4.14 9.32 1.55
C THR A 48 5.28 10.03 0.85
N ARG A 49 5.16 10.18 -0.47
CA ARG A 49 5.97 11.10 -1.26
C ARG A 49 5.56 12.54 -0.97
N SER A 50 6.48 13.37 -0.48
CA SER A 50 6.17 14.74 -0.05
C SER A 50 5.75 15.67 -1.18
N ASP A 51 6.07 15.34 -2.42
CA ASP A 51 5.65 16.06 -3.63
C ASP A 51 4.22 15.70 -4.09
N MET A 52 3.60 14.68 -3.51
CA MET A 52 2.27 14.18 -3.88
C MET A 52 1.27 14.22 -2.71
N LEU A 53 1.71 13.81 -1.52
CA LEU A 53 0.89 13.70 -0.30
C LEU A 53 1.70 14.17 0.91
N GLY A 54 1.15 15.12 1.68
CA GLY A 54 1.81 15.65 2.87
C GLY A 54 1.71 14.77 4.11
N SER A 55 2.30 15.24 5.21
CA SER A 55 2.33 14.53 6.49
C SER A 55 0.94 14.30 7.12
N GLU A 56 -0.07 15.04 6.68
CA GLU A 56 -1.47 14.89 7.09
C GLU A 56 -2.07 13.54 6.70
N TRP A 57 -1.48 12.86 5.70
CA TRP A 57 -1.92 11.53 5.27
C TRP A 57 -1.39 10.42 6.16
N LEU A 58 -0.27 10.63 6.84
CA LEU A 58 0.32 9.63 7.72
C LEU A 58 -0.63 9.27 8.88
N GLY A 59 -0.86 7.99 9.08
CA GLY A 59 -1.72 7.42 10.12
C GLY A 59 -3.20 7.29 9.70
N ARG A 60 -3.58 7.79 8.52
CA ARG A 60 -4.94 7.60 8.00
C ARG A 60 -5.17 6.16 7.61
N GLU A 61 -6.38 5.68 7.86
CA GLU A 61 -6.81 4.35 7.42
C GLU A 61 -7.11 4.31 5.92
N ILE A 62 -6.91 3.13 5.33
CA ILE A 62 -7.37 2.81 3.99
C ILE A 62 -8.83 2.41 4.04
N ASP A 63 -9.72 3.40 3.91
CA ASP A 63 -11.17 3.24 3.90
C ASP A 63 -11.81 3.88 2.65
N THR A 64 -13.15 3.86 2.60
CA THR A 64 -13.91 4.45 1.49
C THR A 64 -13.69 5.96 1.38
N GLU A 65 -13.42 6.65 2.49
CA GLU A 65 -13.15 8.09 2.51
C GLU A 65 -11.79 8.38 1.88
N PHE A 66 -10.75 7.67 2.33
CA PHE A 66 -9.42 7.70 1.75
C PHE A 66 -9.45 7.47 0.24
N ALA A 67 -10.11 6.39 -0.21
CA ALA A 67 -10.20 6.06 -1.63
C ALA A 67 -10.84 7.18 -2.44
N ARG A 68 -11.88 7.84 -1.90
CA ARG A 68 -12.54 8.96 -2.57
C ARG A 68 -11.65 10.19 -2.66
N GLU A 69 -10.94 10.52 -1.59
CA GLU A 69 -10.03 11.67 -1.56
C GLU A 69 -8.78 11.48 -2.43
N ILE A 70 -8.24 10.27 -2.50
CA ILE A 70 -7.13 9.96 -3.42
C ILE A 70 -7.63 10.06 -4.86
N LYS A 71 -8.81 9.50 -5.16
CA LYS A 71 -9.40 9.58 -6.51
C LYS A 71 -9.63 11.03 -6.95
N SER A 72 -10.04 11.92 -6.05
CA SER A 72 -10.27 13.34 -6.38
C SER A 72 -8.98 14.11 -6.70
N LYS A 73 -7.81 13.63 -6.29
CA LYS A 73 -6.51 14.20 -6.69
C LYS A 73 -6.13 13.89 -8.13
N GLY A 74 -6.63 12.80 -8.70
CA GLY A 74 -6.51 12.45 -10.12
C GLY A 74 -5.12 11.99 -10.59
N ASN A 75 -4.04 12.30 -9.88
CA ASN A 75 -2.67 11.95 -10.25
C ASN A 75 -2.01 10.91 -9.33
N ILE A 76 -2.78 10.31 -8.41
CA ILE A 76 -2.28 9.35 -7.42
C ILE A 76 -2.96 8.00 -7.66
N ASP A 77 -2.15 6.95 -7.72
CA ASP A 77 -2.64 5.58 -7.79
C ASP A 77 -3.34 5.18 -6.48
N LEU A 78 -4.52 4.56 -6.57
CA LEU A 78 -5.33 4.20 -5.39
C LEU A 78 -4.68 3.13 -4.50
N CYS A 79 -3.75 2.35 -5.05
CA CYS A 79 -2.99 1.33 -4.34
C CYS A 79 -1.53 1.76 -4.09
N GLY A 80 -1.13 2.96 -4.55
CA GLY A 80 0.23 3.48 -4.38
C GLY A 80 1.26 2.76 -5.26
N GLU A 81 0.85 2.15 -6.37
CA GLU A 81 1.70 1.33 -7.26
C GLU A 81 2.90 2.09 -7.86
N ARG A 82 2.89 3.43 -7.85
CA ARG A 82 4.00 4.27 -8.34
C ARG A 82 4.81 4.88 -7.20
N GLY A 83 4.67 4.30 -6.00
CA GLY A 83 5.41 4.68 -4.80
C GLY A 83 4.90 5.96 -4.14
N GLU A 84 3.69 6.42 -4.46
CA GLU A 84 3.07 7.63 -3.89
C GLU A 84 2.94 7.53 -2.37
N PHE A 85 2.61 6.34 -1.86
CA PHE A 85 2.54 6.05 -0.43
C PHE A 85 2.84 4.57 -0.14
N HIS A 86 3.08 4.26 1.13
CA HIS A 86 3.18 2.90 1.64
C HIS A 86 2.26 2.72 2.85
N THR A 87 1.77 1.51 3.02
CA THR A 87 0.83 1.15 4.06
C THR A 87 1.40 0.12 5.03
N PHE A 88 0.79 0.05 6.20
CA PHE A 88 1.01 -0.98 7.21
C PHE A 88 -0.32 -1.65 7.53
N VAL A 89 -0.45 -2.93 7.19
CA VAL A 89 -1.66 -3.73 7.44
C VAL A 89 -1.58 -4.30 8.85
N TYR A 90 -2.58 -4.01 9.68
CA TYR A 90 -2.57 -4.38 11.09
C TYR A 90 -3.72 -5.32 11.48
N ASP A 91 -4.72 -5.49 10.61
CA ASP A 91 -5.86 -6.38 10.83
C ASP A 91 -6.50 -6.79 9.49
N GLY A 92 -7.34 -7.83 9.50
CA GLY A 92 -8.11 -8.25 8.34
C GLY A 92 -8.45 -9.73 8.30
N PRO A 93 -8.95 -10.22 7.15
CA PRO A 93 -9.11 -11.64 6.91
C PRO A 93 -7.84 -12.42 7.28
N PHE A 94 -8.04 -13.57 7.91
CA PHE A 94 -6.98 -14.50 8.32
C PHE A 94 -6.14 -14.04 9.53
N PHE A 95 -6.29 -12.81 10.02
CA PHE A 95 -5.74 -12.44 11.33
C PHE A 95 -6.56 -13.14 12.44
N LYS A 96 -5.87 -13.80 13.38
CA LYS A 96 -6.52 -14.33 14.59
C LYS A 96 -6.91 -13.22 15.55
N ASN A 97 -6.06 -12.21 15.65
CA ASN A 97 -6.25 -10.98 16.42
C ASN A 97 -5.59 -9.82 15.67
N PRO A 98 -6.07 -8.58 15.82
CA PRO A 98 -5.38 -7.40 15.32
C PRO A 98 -3.98 -7.28 15.95
N LEU A 99 -3.01 -6.82 15.17
CA LEU A 99 -1.69 -6.49 15.69
C LEU A 99 -1.82 -5.26 16.62
N GLN A 100 -1.29 -5.37 17.82
CA GLN A 100 -1.14 -4.21 18.71
C GLN A 100 0.07 -3.41 18.26
N PHE A 101 -0.10 -2.10 18.10
CA PHE A 101 0.98 -1.20 17.73
C PHE A 101 0.76 0.18 18.34
N SER A 102 1.81 0.97 18.39
CA SER A 102 1.77 2.38 18.76
C SER A 102 2.44 3.23 17.69
N LEU A 103 1.97 4.47 17.56
CA LEU A 103 2.47 5.42 16.58
C LEU A 103 3.44 6.39 17.24
N GLY A 104 4.58 6.62 16.57
CA GLY A 104 5.59 7.57 16.98
C GLY A 104 5.53 8.86 16.15
N ASN A 105 6.71 9.41 15.88
CA ASN A 105 6.82 10.69 15.22
C ASN A 105 6.60 10.59 13.70
N LYS A 106 6.20 11.72 13.12
CA LYS A 106 6.23 11.95 11.68
C LYS A 106 7.55 12.64 11.33
N ALA A 107 8.29 12.11 10.36
CA ALA A 107 9.58 12.65 9.94
C ALA A 107 9.67 12.79 8.42
N LEU A 108 10.20 13.92 7.94
CA LEU A 108 10.58 14.10 6.54
C LEU A 108 12.03 13.67 6.36
N LYS A 109 12.29 12.73 5.44
CA LYS A 109 13.64 12.34 5.02
C LYS A 109 13.71 12.36 3.50
N GLY A 110 14.54 13.24 2.95
CA GLY A 110 14.56 13.49 1.51
C GLY A 110 13.21 13.96 1.02
N ASN A 111 12.64 13.27 0.03
CA ASN A 111 11.33 13.57 -0.56
C ASN A 111 10.18 12.71 0.01
N ARG A 112 10.35 12.15 1.23
CA ARG A 112 9.33 11.26 1.81
C ARG A 112 9.05 11.57 3.27
N TRP A 113 7.77 11.60 3.60
CA TRP A 113 7.28 11.55 4.97
C TRP A 113 7.22 10.10 5.45
N TYR A 114 7.52 9.89 6.72
CA TYR A 114 7.47 8.60 7.41
C TYR A 114 6.74 8.73 8.73
N LEU A 115 5.97 7.72 9.10
CA LEU A 115 5.38 7.53 10.41
C LEU A 115 6.10 6.37 11.11
N GLU A 116 6.60 6.62 12.31
CA GLU A 116 7.15 5.56 13.15
C GLU A 116 6.02 4.65 13.65
N VAL A 117 6.20 3.34 13.53
CA VAL A 117 5.28 2.32 14.03
C VAL A 117 6.07 1.35 14.90
N PHE A 118 5.61 1.14 16.13
CA PHE A 118 6.21 0.22 17.09
C PHE A 118 5.20 -0.89 17.42
N SER A 119 5.62 -2.14 17.35
CA SER A 119 4.81 -3.33 17.67
C SER A 119 5.38 -4.09 18.84
#